data_AF-A0A920VVG4-F1
#
_entry.id   AF-A0A920VVG4-F1
#
_cell.length_a   1.000
_cell.length_b   1.000
_cell.length_c   1.000
_cell.angle_alpha   90.00
_cell.angle_beta   90.00
_cell.angle_gamma   90.00
#
_symmetry.space_group_name_H-M   'P 1'
#
loop_
_entity.id
_entity.type
_entity.pdbx_description
1 polymer ?
#
loop_
_entity_poly.entity_id
_entity_poly.type
_entity_poly.pdbx_seq_one_letter_code
_entity_poly.pdbx_strand_id
1 'polypeptide(L)'
;MIKKPIPVITSFGGVNASGRSSDHVGYQNTVFDSLSKKDQTKVLKDLAVMQGLIKPSGSSWSKDSEKIENLNDFLSQNSDQIRSNTMVRKLDRELYDPDGIILDQIKASAGGQLPTGFNPGSFYSSRQHARALQMTIFGMSDTLGQFGIKWSEIEEKVSPDQIAVFSGSAMGNLDHFGLGGMMQSRIKGSRSSSKNLAFGLIGMSADFINAYILGSVGRTGHAAGACAIFLFNLQLGKEIIENGTSRVVIVGSAEAPITPEIYDGFFANSGLSDDKRMVSLQSQLKKKEKEPNQRKACRPFGDNIGMVLGESAQF
;
A
#
# COMPACT_ATOMS: atom_id res chain seq x y z
N MET A 1 -37.35 -15.03 16.69
CA MET A 1 -36.44 -14.07 16.01
C MET A 1 -35.24 -14.84 15.51
N ILE A 2 -34.97 -14.82 14.20
CA ILE A 2 -33.72 -15.37 13.65
C ILE A 2 -32.60 -14.41 14.08
N LYS A 3 -31.65 -14.88 14.90
CA LYS A 3 -30.47 -14.09 15.26
C LYS A 3 -29.57 -14.03 14.03
N LYS A 4 -29.49 -12.86 13.39
CA LYS A 4 -28.52 -12.62 12.31
C LYS A 4 -27.11 -12.50 12.91
N PRO A 5 -26.08 -13.13 12.31
CA PRO A 5 -24.70 -12.88 12.69
C PRO A 5 -24.34 -11.40 12.54
N ILE A 6 -23.51 -10.88 13.45
CA ILE A 6 -22.99 -9.51 13.38
C ILE A 6 -21.55 -9.59 12.86
N PRO A 7 -21.22 -8.94 11.73
CA PRO A 7 -19.85 -8.82 11.27
C PRO A 7 -19.02 -8.01 12.28
N VAL A 8 -17.86 -8.55 12.68
CA VAL A 8 -16.92 -7.90 13.59
C VAL A 8 -15.54 -7.89 12.94
N ILE A 9 -14.84 -6.76 13.03
CA ILE A 9 -13.44 -6.66 12.58
C ILE A 9 -12.56 -7.26 13.67
N THR A 10 -11.96 -8.42 13.39
CA THR A 10 -11.13 -9.15 14.36
C THR A 10 -9.63 -8.89 14.19
N SER A 11 -9.22 -8.45 13.00
CA SER A 11 -7.87 -8.00 12.68
C SER A 11 -7.92 -6.99 11.54
N PHE A 12 -6.84 -6.23 11.38
CA PHE A 12 -6.60 -5.39 10.23
C PHE A 12 -5.08 -5.25 10.04
N GLY A 13 -4.65 -5.08 8.80
CA GLY A 13 -3.24 -4.93 8.47
C GLY A 13 -3.04 -4.48 7.04
N GLY A 14 -1.78 -4.18 6.71
CA GLY A 14 -1.49 -3.59 5.41
C GLY A 14 -0.33 -2.62 5.42
N VAL A 15 -0.15 -1.97 4.29
CA VAL A 15 0.92 -1.01 4.09
C VAL A 15 0.49 0.11 3.13
N ASN A 16 0.93 1.33 3.42
CA ASN A 16 0.79 2.49 2.56
C ASN A 16 1.94 3.49 2.80
N ALA A 17 1.82 4.71 2.28
CA ALA A 17 2.82 5.75 2.46
C ALA A 17 3.11 6.16 3.92
N SER A 18 2.18 5.93 4.85
CA SER A 18 2.37 6.20 6.27
C SER A 18 3.12 5.08 7.01
N GLY A 19 3.30 3.91 6.40
CA GLY A 19 3.94 2.73 6.99
C GLY A 19 3.01 1.53 7.10
N ARG A 20 3.34 0.63 8.04
CA ARG A 20 2.55 -0.56 8.39
C ARG A 20 1.24 -0.17 9.08
N SER A 21 0.16 -0.86 8.77
CA SER A 21 -1.17 -0.46 9.22
C SER A 21 -1.57 -1.12 10.55
N SER A 22 -1.21 -2.39 10.75
CA SER A 22 -1.48 -3.09 12.01
C SER A 22 -0.82 -2.39 13.21
N ASP A 23 -1.38 -2.64 14.40
CA ASP A 23 -0.96 -2.00 15.65
C ASP A 23 -0.99 -0.44 15.59
N HIS A 24 -1.82 0.07 14.67
CA HIS A 24 -2.08 1.48 14.40
C HIS A 24 -0.85 2.30 14.00
N VAL A 25 0.27 1.69 13.59
CA VAL A 25 1.53 2.42 13.38
C VAL A 25 1.41 3.51 12.31
N GLY A 26 0.81 3.19 11.16
CA GLY A 26 0.59 4.16 10.08
C GLY A 26 -0.29 5.32 10.51
N TYR A 27 -1.38 5.04 11.25
CA TYR A 27 -2.21 6.08 11.86
C TYR A 27 -1.40 6.93 12.86
N GLN A 28 -0.63 6.31 13.74
CA GLN A 28 0.21 7.01 14.69
C GLN A 28 1.22 7.93 13.98
N ASN A 29 1.78 7.53 12.83
CA ASN A 29 2.66 8.40 12.04
C ASN A 29 1.95 9.65 11.47
N THR A 30 0.65 9.57 11.15
CA THR A 30 -0.10 10.75 10.66
C THR A 30 -0.37 11.76 11.77
N VAL A 31 -0.56 11.31 13.01
CA VAL A 31 -0.79 12.16 14.20
C VAL A 31 0.42 12.26 15.12
N PHE A 32 1.62 12.02 14.58
CA PHE A 32 2.86 11.81 15.34
C PHE A 32 3.15 12.86 16.40
N ASP A 33 2.93 14.13 16.10
CA ASP A 33 3.25 15.25 17.00
C ASP A 33 2.31 15.33 18.21
N SER A 34 1.18 14.61 18.17
CA SER A 34 0.22 14.51 19.28
C SER A 34 0.46 13.28 20.18
N LEU A 35 1.44 12.44 19.85
CA LEU A 35 1.71 11.21 20.57
C LEU A 35 2.59 11.41 21.80
N SER A 36 2.53 10.45 22.73
CA SER A 36 3.51 10.34 23.80
C SER A 36 4.90 10.03 23.23
N LYS A 37 5.98 10.40 23.94
CA LYS A 37 7.35 10.04 23.53
C LYS A 37 7.53 8.53 23.30
N LYS A 38 6.87 7.70 24.11
CA LYS A 38 6.91 6.24 23.98
C LYS A 38 6.31 5.79 22.63
N ASP A 39 5.17 6.35 22.25
CA ASP A 39 4.48 6.00 21.00
C ASP A 39 5.22 6.59 19.79
N GLN A 40 5.80 7.79 19.91
CA GLN A 40 6.69 8.34 18.88
C GLN A 40 7.88 7.41 18.63
N THR A 41 8.56 6.96 19.69
CA THR A 41 9.66 5.99 19.57
C THR A 41 9.21 4.68 18.91
N LYS A 42 8.01 4.18 19.24
CA LYS A 42 7.43 2.99 18.60
C LYS A 42 7.30 3.19 17.09
N VAL A 43 6.69 4.30 16.65
CA VAL A 43 6.53 4.64 15.22
C VAL A 43 7.88 4.77 14.54
N LEU A 44 8.81 5.52 15.12
CA LEU A 44 10.14 5.73 14.55
C LEU A 44 10.91 4.41 14.39
N LYS A 45 10.81 3.51 15.37
CA LYS A 45 11.44 2.19 15.31
C LYS A 45 10.86 1.36 14.17
N ASP A 46 9.54 1.27 14.06
CA ASP A 46 8.87 0.49 13.00
C ASP A 46 9.25 1.02 11.61
N LEU A 47 9.18 2.34 11.41
CA LEU A 47 9.60 2.99 10.18
C LEU A 47 11.08 2.79 9.88
N ALA A 48 11.98 2.94 10.85
CA ALA A 48 13.41 2.74 10.64
C ALA A 48 13.75 1.31 10.22
N VAL A 49 13.04 0.31 10.75
CA VAL A 49 13.17 -1.09 10.30
C VAL A 49 12.65 -1.26 8.88
N MET A 50 11.46 -0.75 8.57
CA MET A 50 10.89 -0.84 7.23
C MET A 50 11.77 -0.17 6.17
N GLN A 51 12.37 0.97 6.50
CA GLN A 51 13.28 1.71 5.64
C GLN A 51 14.67 1.07 5.54
N GLY A 52 14.95 0.01 6.31
CA GLY A 52 16.23 -0.68 6.34
C GLY A 52 17.36 0.10 7.03
N LEU A 53 17.04 1.19 7.74
CA LEU A 53 18.02 2.04 8.45
C LEU A 53 18.59 1.35 9.68
N ILE A 54 17.80 0.49 10.32
CA ILE A 54 18.22 -0.31 11.46
C ILE A 54 17.85 -1.77 11.25
N LYS A 55 18.68 -2.67 11.77
CA LYS A 55 18.45 -4.12 11.76
C LYS A 55 18.64 -4.71 13.15
N PRO A 56 17.89 -5.75 13.51
CA PRO A 56 18.15 -6.49 14.75
C PRO A 56 19.48 -7.25 14.63
N SER A 57 20.30 -7.18 15.68
CA SER A 57 21.56 -7.92 15.85
C SER A 57 21.56 -8.56 17.24
N GLY A 58 20.96 -9.74 17.34
CA GLY A 58 20.70 -10.39 18.64
C GLY A 58 19.76 -9.56 19.51
N SER A 59 20.23 -9.16 20.71
CA SER A 59 19.51 -8.25 21.62
C SER A 59 19.75 -6.76 21.34
N SER A 60 20.63 -6.45 20.38
CA SER A 60 21.03 -5.08 20.03
C SER A 60 20.50 -4.68 18.65
N TRP A 61 20.68 -3.40 18.30
CA TRP A 61 20.34 -2.85 16.99
C TRP A 61 21.61 -2.40 16.29
N SER A 62 21.63 -2.48 14.95
CA SER A 62 22.74 -1.98 14.15
C SER A 62 22.28 -1.17 12.95
N LYS A 63 23.13 -0.25 12.50
CA LYS A 63 23.03 0.47 11.23
C LYS A 63 24.31 0.15 10.44
N ASP A 64 24.19 -0.33 9.21
CA ASP A 64 25.33 -0.65 8.35
C ASP A 64 26.41 -1.55 8.99
N SER A 65 25.99 -2.46 9.87
CA SER A 65 26.83 -3.36 10.70
C SER A 65 27.52 -2.72 11.90
N GLU A 66 27.32 -1.42 12.13
CA GLU A 66 27.73 -0.72 13.35
C GLU A 66 26.65 -0.81 14.43
N LYS A 67 27.05 -1.13 15.66
CA LYS A 67 26.12 -1.27 16.79
C LYS A 67 25.59 0.09 17.22
N ILE A 68 24.28 0.18 17.44
CA ILE A 68 23.61 1.34 18.04
C ILE A 68 23.62 1.14 19.56
N GLU A 69 24.31 2.03 20.29
CA GLU A 69 24.39 1.96 21.76
C GLU A 69 23.06 2.26 22.44
N ASN A 70 22.43 3.38 22.07
CA ASN A 70 21.11 3.76 22.56
C ASN A 70 20.14 3.96 21.39
N LEU A 71 19.22 3.02 21.23
CA LEU A 71 18.22 3.06 20.17
C LEU A 71 17.29 4.28 20.28
N ASN A 72 16.88 4.65 21.50
CA ASN A 72 15.93 5.75 21.69
C ASN A 72 16.54 7.09 21.28
N ASP A 73 17.81 7.31 21.64
CA ASP A 73 18.54 8.52 21.26
C ASP A 73 18.75 8.57 19.75
N PHE A 74 19.16 7.45 19.14
CA PHE A 74 19.29 7.34 17.68
C PHE A 74 17.98 7.69 16.96
N LEU A 75 16.85 7.09 17.38
CA LEU A 75 15.56 7.35 16.77
C LEU A 75 15.14 8.81 16.94
N SER A 76 15.30 9.38 18.13
CA SER A 76 14.95 10.78 18.39
C SER A 76 15.80 11.74 17.56
N GLN A 77 17.10 11.48 17.40
CA GLN A 77 18.00 12.32 16.60
C GLN A 77 17.72 12.21 15.09
N ASN A 78 17.21 11.07 14.62
CA ASN A 78 16.93 10.82 13.21
C ASN A 78 15.43 10.94 12.86
N SER A 79 14.59 11.46 13.78
CA SER A 79 13.13 11.52 13.63
C SER A 79 12.70 12.19 12.33
N ASP A 80 13.24 13.38 12.04
CA ASP A 80 12.89 14.13 10.84
C ASP A 80 13.28 13.39 9.57
N GLN A 81 14.47 12.79 9.53
CA GLN A 81 14.94 12.00 8.38
C GLN A 81 14.02 10.80 8.14
N ILE A 82 13.73 10.01 9.18
CA ILE A 82 12.86 8.82 9.11
C ILE A 82 11.47 9.22 8.59
N ARG A 83 10.88 10.28 9.14
CA ARG A 83 9.52 10.69 8.75
C ARG A 83 9.50 11.36 7.37
N SER A 84 10.57 12.05 6.99
CA SER A 84 10.67 12.66 5.65
C SER A 84 10.55 11.60 4.53
N ASN A 85 10.98 10.37 4.78
CA ASN A 85 10.86 9.23 3.87
C ASN A 85 9.45 8.59 3.82
N THR A 86 8.44 9.22 4.40
CA THR A 86 7.05 8.74 4.43
C THR A 86 6.07 9.78 3.91
N MET A 87 4.79 9.43 3.84
CA MET A 87 3.69 10.25 3.35
C MET A 87 3.85 10.66 1.89
N VAL A 88 2.95 11.53 1.42
CA VAL A 88 3.06 12.16 0.10
C VAL A 88 4.35 12.98 0.04
N ARG A 89 5.15 12.72 -0.99
CA ARG A 89 6.44 13.37 -1.24
C ARG A 89 6.79 13.28 -2.72
N LYS A 90 7.95 13.83 -3.10
CA LYS A 90 8.47 13.69 -4.46
C LYS A 90 8.68 12.23 -4.81
N LEU A 91 8.33 11.84 -6.03
CA LEU A 91 8.54 10.49 -6.54
C LEU A 91 10.02 10.11 -6.58
N ASP A 92 10.31 8.90 -6.17
CA ASP A 92 11.59 8.23 -6.38
C ASP A 92 11.73 7.89 -7.86
N ARG A 93 12.71 8.51 -8.53
CA ARG A 93 12.93 8.34 -9.97
C ARG A 93 13.30 6.90 -10.31
N GLU A 94 14.20 6.30 -9.54
CA GLU A 94 14.72 4.97 -9.86
C GLU A 94 13.65 3.90 -9.72
N LEU A 95 12.76 4.05 -8.74
CA LEU A 95 11.70 3.09 -8.47
C LEU A 95 10.48 3.25 -9.39
N TYR A 96 10.04 4.49 -9.65
CA TYR A 96 8.75 4.73 -10.31
C TYR A 96 8.84 5.35 -11.71
N ASP A 97 9.94 6.02 -12.04
CA ASP A 97 10.04 6.78 -13.27
C ASP A 97 11.46 6.80 -13.88
N PRO A 98 12.06 5.63 -14.14
CA PRO A 98 13.43 5.55 -14.65
C PRO A 98 13.59 6.24 -16.02
N ASP A 99 12.53 6.26 -16.83
CA ASP A 99 12.50 6.88 -18.15
C ASP A 99 12.15 8.39 -18.11
N GLY A 100 11.89 8.96 -16.93
CA GLY A 100 11.58 10.39 -16.76
C GLY A 100 10.24 10.85 -17.34
N ILE A 101 9.32 9.92 -17.60
CA ILE A 101 8.01 10.24 -18.19
C ILE A 101 7.18 11.06 -17.19
N ILE A 102 7.12 10.65 -15.92
CA ILE A 102 6.33 11.35 -14.90
C ILE A 102 6.99 12.67 -14.48
N LEU A 103 8.29 12.64 -14.19
CA LEU A 103 9.03 13.73 -13.57
C LEU A 103 9.43 14.82 -14.57
N ASP A 104 9.81 14.45 -15.79
CA ASP A 104 10.36 15.40 -16.76
C ASP A 104 9.33 15.82 -17.81
N GLN A 105 8.50 14.87 -18.29
CA GLN A 105 7.52 15.12 -19.35
C GLN A 105 6.17 15.58 -18.78
N ILE A 106 5.52 14.75 -17.95
CA ILE A 106 4.20 15.05 -17.35
C ILE A 106 4.32 16.15 -16.28
N LYS A 107 5.43 16.14 -15.52
CA LYS A 107 5.68 17.05 -14.39
C LYS A 107 4.59 16.98 -13.31
N ALA A 108 4.22 15.75 -12.93
CA ALA A 108 3.36 15.46 -11.79
C ALA A 108 4.20 14.74 -10.72
N SER A 109 5.02 15.48 -9.99
CA SER A 109 6.11 14.89 -9.20
C SER A 109 5.72 14.34 -7.84
N ALA A 110 4.47 14.53 -7.39
CA ALA A 110 4.01 14.08 -6.09
C ALA A 110 3.40 12.66 -6.15
N GLY A 111 3.71 11.85 -5.13
CA GLY A 111 3.09 10.54 -4.95
C GLY A 111 3.14 10.03 -3.51
N GLY A 112 2.07 9.34 -3.11
CA GLY A 112 1.99 8.60 -1.84
C GLY A 112 2.65 7.23 -1.96
N GLN A 113 3.97 7.21 -1.84
CA GLN A 113 4.80 6.01 -2.01
C GLN A 113 5.05 5.34 -0.66
N LEU A 114 5.20 4.00 -0.63
CA LEU A 114 5.64 3.27 0.57
C LEU A 114 6.91 3.89 1.18
N PRO A 115 7.18 3.72 2.49
CA PRO A 115 8.39 4.26 3.12
C PRO A 115 9.64 3.95 2.31
N THR A 116 10.49 4.96 2.08
CA THR A 116 11.69 4.79 1.22
C THR A 116 12.56 3.63 1.72
N GLY A 117 13.01 2.76 0.81
CA GLY A 117 13.79 1.56 1.14
C GLY A 117 12.95 0.33 1.47
N PHE A 118 11.65 0.48 1.76
CA PHE A 118 10.78 -0.66 1.99
C PHE A 118 10.41 -1.37 0.69
N ASN A 119 10.79 -2.65 0.59
CA ASN A 119 10.47 -3.52 -0.54
C ASN A 119 9.64 -4.73 -0.07
N PRO A 120 8.32 -4.76 -0.33
CA PRO A 120 7.45 -5.89 0.03
C PRO A 120 7.92 -7.22 -0.58
N GLY A 121 8.52 -7.18 -1.77
CA GLY A 121 9.01 -8.37 -2.47
C GLY A 121 10.26 -9.00 -1.84
N SER A 122 10.90 -8.35 -0.86
CA SER A 122 12.13 -8.88 -0.23
C SER A 122 11.87 -9.98 0.82
N PHE A 123 10.63 -10.10 1.29
CA PHE A 123 10.26 -11.02 2.38
C PHE A 123 9.84 -12.42 1.90
N TYR A 124 9.75 -12.65 0.59
CA TYR A 124 9.35 -13.93 0.03
C TYR A 124 9.88 -14.08 -1.41
N SER A 125 9.68 -15.25 -2.04
CA SER A 125 10.07 -15.47 -3.44
C SER A 125 9.11 -14.73 -4.39
N SER A 126 9.38 -13.45 -4.63
CA SER A 126 8.51 -12.51 -5.36
C SER A 126 8.79 -12.39 -6.86
N ARG A 127 9.56 -13.31 -7.44
CA ARG A 127 10.01 -13.24 -8.83
C ARG A 127 8.83 -13.10 -9.80
N GLN A 128 8.84 -12.04 -10.61
CA GLN A 128 7.80 -11.73 -11.60
C GLN A 128 6.42 -11.40 -11.01
N HIS A 129 6.31 -11.13 -9.71
CA HIS A 129 5.05 -10.66 -9.13
C HIS A 129 4.95 -9.15 -9.33
N ALA A 130 3.81 -8.68 -9.81
CA ALA A 130 3.51 -7.26 -9.85
C ALA A 130 3.55 -6.65 -8.43
N ARG A 131 3.89 -5.36 -8.34
CA ARG A 131 4.09 -4.65 -7.07
C ARG A 131 2.88 -4.75 -6.14
N ALA A 132 1.65 -4.59 -6.65
CA ALA A 132 0.45 -4.71 -5.81
C ALA A 132 0.23 -6.14 -5.28
N LEU A 133 0.70 -7.17 -5.99
CA LEU A 133 0.68 -8.56 -5.50
C LEU A 133 1.72 -8.77 -4.41
N GLN A 134 2.91 -8.17 -4.53
CA GLN A 134 3.90 -8.17 -3.45
C GLN A 134 3.34 -7.50 -2.20
N MET A 135 2.66 -6.36 -2.38
CA MET A 135 1.98 -5.64 -1.30
C MET A 135 0.79 -6.43 -0.72
N THR A 136 0.07 -7.19 -1.56
CA THR A 136 -0.99 -8.11 -1.10
C THR A 136 -0.43 -9.15 -0.14
N ILE A 137 0.66 -9.83 -0.51
CA ILE A 137 1.28 -10.84 0.34
C ILE A 137 1.71 -10.22 1.68
N PHE A 138 2.42 -9.09 1.63
CA PHE A 138 2.85 -8.39 2.85
C PHE A 138 1.66 -7.96 3.73
N GLY A 139 0.66 -7.31 3.14
CA GLY A 139 -0.48 -6.77 3.89
C GLY A 139 -1.34 -7.85 4.53
N MET A 140 -1.55 -8.97 3.84
CA MET A 140 -2.26 -10.12 4.43
C MET A 140 -1.42 -10.80 5.52
N SER A 141 -0.10 -10.93 5.34
CA SER A 141 0.79 -11.42 6.40
C SER A 141 0.78 -10.52 7.64
N ASP A 142 0.76 -9.20 7.45
CA ASP A 142 0.63 -8.22 8.54
C ASP A 142 -0.71 -8.39 9.28
N THR A 143 -1.80 -8.58 8.53
CA THR A 143 -3.15 -8.81 9.07
C THR A 143 -3.23 -10.10 9.89
N LEU A 144 -2.68 -11.21 9.39
CA LEU A 144 -2.63 -12.48 10.11
C LEU A 144 -1.70 -12.42 11.32
N GLY A 145 -0.59 -11.70 11.22
CA GLY A 145 0.33 -11.49 12.35
C GLY A 145 -0.33 -10.75 13.52
N GLN A 146 -1.20 -9.79 13.23
CA GLN A 146 -1.94 -9.03 14.24
C GLN A 146 -3.16 -9.78 14.81
N PHE A 147 -3.66 -10.78 14.08
CA PHE A 147 -4.87 -11.51 14.45
C PHE A 147 -4.73 -12.27 15.78
N GLY A 148 -3.50 -12.63 16.18
CA GLY A 148 -3.21 -13.25 17.48
C GLY A 148 -3.69 -14.69 17.63
N ILE A 149 -4.33 -15.25 16.60
CA ILE A 149 -4.78 -16.65 16.52
C ILE A 149 -4.11 -17.27 15.31
N LYS A 150 -3.54 -18.48 15.46
CA LYS A 150 -2.96 -19.18 14.31
C LYS A 150 -4.06 -19.52 13.31
N TRP A 151 -3.78 -19.33 12.03
CA TRP A 151 -4.77 -19.61 10.98
C TRP A 151 -5.33 -21.04 11.03
N SER A 152 -4.49 -22.03 11.35
CA SER A 152 -4.90 -23.43 11.52
C SER A 152 -5.99 -23.62 12.58
N GLU A 153 -5.97 -22.82 13.65
CA GLU A 153 -7.00 -22.89 14.70
C GLU A 153 -8.35 -22.38 14.19
N ILE A 154 -8.38 -21.51 13.18
CA ILE A 154 -9.61 -21.09 12.51
C ILE A 154 -10.12 -22.19 11.60
N GLU A 155 -9.24 -22.81 10.82
CA GLU A 155 -9.59 -23.90 9.90
C GLU A 155 -10.22 -25.10 10.63
N GLU A 156 -9.82 -25.36 11.88
CA GLU A 156 -10.45 -26.38 12.73
C GLU A 156 -11.87 -26.01 13.23
N LYS A 157 -12.26 -24.74 13.15
CA LYS A 157 -13.51 -24.21 13.73
C LYS A 157 -14.57 -23.86 12.69
N VAL A 158 -14.21 -23.80 11.41
CA VAL A 158 -15.12 -23.45 10.32
C VAL A 158 -14.97 -24.45 9.18
N SER A 159 -16.06 -24.73 8.48
CA SER A 159 -15.97 -25.54 7.26
C SER A 159 -15.20 -24.79 6.16
N PRO A 160 -14.47 -25.47 5.26
CA PRO A 160 -13.66 -24.79 4.24
C PRO A 160 -14.44 -23.82 3.34
N ASP A 161 -15.72 -24.08 3.10
CA ASP A 161 -16.65 -23.24 2.33
C ASP A 161 -17.15 -22.00 3.12
N GLN A 162 -16.92 -21.94 4.43
CA GLN A 162 -17.27 -20.81 5.29
C GLN A 162 -16.19 -19.72 5.37
N ILE A 163 -15.11 -19.88 4.62
CA ILE A 163 -14.07 -18.86 4.46
C ILE A 163 -14.36 -18.10 3.16
N ALA A 164 -14.14 -16.78 3.15
CA ALA A 164 -14.25 -16.00 1.93
C ALA A 164 -13.19 -14.91 1.82
N VAL A 165 -12.85 -14.53 0.59
CA VAL A 165 -11.86 -13.49 0.29
C VAL A 165 -12.41 -12.55 -0.79
N PHE A 166 -12.48 -11.25 -0.47
CA PHE A 166 -12.80 -10.21 -1.43
C PHE A 166 -11.69 -9.16 -1.49
N SER A 167 -10.94 -9.14 -2.60
CA SER A 167 -9.86 -8.18 -2.81
C SER A 167 -9.52 -8.02 -4.28
N GLY A 168 -8.92 -6.88 -4.63
CA GLY A 168 -8.34 -6.65 -5.94
C GLY A 168 -7.94 -5.19 -6.14
N SER A 169 -7.85 -4.80 -7.41
CA SER A 169 -7.49 -3.46 -7.87
C SER A 169 -8.53 -2.90 -8.84
N ALA A 170 -8.65 -1.57 -8.88
CA ALA A 170 -9.48 -0.90 -9.87
C ALA A 170 -8.83 -0.92 -11.27
N MET A 171 -7.51 -0.73 -11.33
CA MET A 171 -6.78 -0.53 -12.59
C MET A 171 -6.14 -1.82 -13.13
N GLY A 172 -6.13 -2.88 -12.33
CA GLY A 172 -5.30 -4.06 -12.61
C GLY A 172 -3.83 -3.77 -12.31
N ASN A 173 -2.99 -4.80 -12.42
CA ASN A 173 -1.56 -4.63 -12.20
C ASN A 173 -0.91 -4.07 -13.46
N LEU A 174 -0.77 -2.74 -13.58
CA LEU A 174 -0.25 -2.08 -14.79
C LEU A 174 1.26 -1.87 -14.82
N ASP A 175 2.01 -2.47 -13.90
CA ASP A 175 3.46 -2.48 -13.98
C ASP A 175 3.99 -3.47 -15.05
N HIS A 176 5.32 -3.51 -15.20
CA HIS A 176 5.99 -4.39 -16.17
C HIS A 176 5.68 -5.89 -15.94
N PHE A 177 5.36 -6.31 -14.72
CA PHE A 177 5.10 -7.71 -14.40
C PHE A 177 3.63 -8.11 -14.58
N GLY A 178 2.71 -7.15 -14.76
CA GLY A 178 1.33 -7.39 -15.13
C GLY A 178 0.98 -6.90 -16.54
N LEU A 179 -0.14 -6.19 -16.66
CA LEU A 179 -0.71 -5.66 -17.89
C LEU A 179 0.21 -4.65 -18.60
N GLY A 180 1.05 -3.89 -17.88
CA GLY A 180 2.01 -2.97 -18.50
C GLY A 180 2.99 -3.71 -19.40
N GLY A 181 3.59 -4.79 -18.89
CA GLY A 181 4.42 -5.68 -19.70
C GLY A 181 3.65 -6.30 -20.87
N MET A 182 2.43 -6.79 -20.61
CA MET A 182 1.57 -7.39 -21.65
C MET A 182 1.36 -6.44 -22.85
N MET A 183 0.97 -5.20 -22.56
CA MET A 183 0.59 -4.22 -23.58
C MET A 183 1.80 -3.62 -24.29
N GLN A 184 2.94 -3.49 -23.60
CA GLN A 184 4.11 -2.81 -24.14
C GLN A 184 5.14 -3.71 -24.81
N SER A 185 5.25 -4.99 -24.42
CA SER A 185 6.35 -5.85 -24.87
C SER A 185 6.49 -5.90 -26.39
N ARG A 186 5.38 -6.06 -27.12
CA ARG A 186 5.40 -6.14 -28.60
C ARG A 186 5.84 -4.83 -29.26
N ILE A 187 5.40 -3.70 -28.70
CA ILE A 187 5.78 -2.37 -29.18
C ILE A 187 7.27 -2.10 -28.90
N LYS A 188 7.80 -2.62 -27.78
CA LYS A 188 9.21 -2.55 -27.39
C LYS A 188 10.08 -3.67 -28.03
N GLY A 189 9.59 -4.36 -29.06
CA GLY A 189 10.37 -5.36 -29.82
C GLY A 189 10.58 -6.71 -29.11
N SER A 190 9.88 -6.97 -28.00
CA SER A 190 9.93 -8.23 -27.25
C SER A 190 8.56 -8.95 -27.27
N ARG A 191 8.45 -10.12 -26.64
CA ARG A 191 7.16 -10.78 -26.40
C ARG A 191 6.74 -10.60 -24.95
N SER A 192 5.44 -10.53 -24.70
CA SER A 192 4.89 -10.62 -23.34
C SER A 192 5.36 -11.93 -22.68
N SER A 193 5.60 -11.89 -21.37
CA SER A 193 5.82 -13.10 -20.60
C SER A 193 4.52 -13.90 -20.47
N SER A 194 4.62 -15.18 -20.12
CA SER A 194 3.47 -16.05 -19.88
C SER A 194 2.64 -15.63 -18.65
N LYS A 195 3.20 -14.81 -17.75
CA LYS A 195 2.54 -14.40 -16.50
C LYS A 195 1.87 -13.04 -16.58
N ASN A 196 2.28 -12.17 -17.52
CA ASN A 196 1.80 -10.80 -17.57
C ASN A 196 0.27 -10.69 -17.64
N LEU A 197 -0.39 -11.50 -18.47
CA LEU A 197 -1.84 -11.50 -18.56
C LEU A 197 -2.47 -11.94 -17.23
N ALA A 198 -2.07 -13.11 -16.73
CA ALA A 198 -2.67 -13.69 -15.52
C ALA A 198 -2.48 -12.77 -14.32
N PHE A 199 -1.24 -12.38 -14.01
CA PHE A 199 -0.93 -11.50 -12.88
C PHE A 199 -1.39 -10.05 -13.12
N GLY A 200 -1.82 -9.71 -14.33
CA GLY A 200 -2.41 -8.42 -14.67
C GLY A 200 -3.85 -8.24 -14.18
N LEU A 201 -4.60 -9.32 -13.96
CA LEU A 201 -6.04 -9.27 -13.71
C LEU A 201 -6.39 -8.60 -12.37
N ILE A 202 -7.51 -7.87 -12.36
CA ILE A 202 -7.99 -7.07 -11.22
C ILE A 202 -8.26 -7.90 -9.94
N GLY A 203 -8.67 -9.15 -10.08
CA GLY A 203 -8.97 -10.06 -8.95
C GLY A 203 -7.74 -10.74 -8.34
N MET A 204 -6.55 -10.55 -8.89
CA MET A 204 -5.37 -11.34 -8.52
C MET A 204 -4.94 -11.15 -7.06
N SER A 205 -5.33 -10.05 -6.40
CA SER A 205 -5.11 -9.91 -4.95
C SER A 205 -5.86 -10.99 -4.16
N ALA A 206 -7.15 -11.22 -4.46
CA ALA A 206 -7.91 -12.28 -3.81
C ALA A 206 -7.37 -13.67 -4.20
N ASP A 207 -7.03 -13.88 -5.47
CA ASP A 207 -6.51 -15.17 -5.94
C ASP A 207 -5.19 -15.52 -5.25
N PHE A 208 -4.29 -14.56 -5.04
CA PHE A 208 -3.02 -14.76 -4.35
C PHE A 208 -3.20 -15.09 -2.87
N ILE A 209 -4.16 -14.44 -2.21
CA ILE A 209 -4.48 -14.75 -0.81
C ILE A 209 -4.98 -16.19 -0.69
N ASN A 210 -5.90 -16.60 -1.56
CA ASN A 210 -6.41 -17.97 -1.55
C ASN A 210 -5.31 -19.00 -1.86
N ALA A 211 -4.54 -18.78 -2.93
CA ALA A 211 -3.60 -19.77 -3.45
C ALA A 211 -2.30 -19.88 -2.63
N TYR A 212 -1.79 -18.78 -2.07
CA TYR A 212 -0.45 -18.74 -1.49
C TYR A 212 -0.41 -18.44 0.01
N ILE A 213 -1.53 -18.02 0.61
CA ILE A 213 -1.58 -17.67 2.03
C ILE A 213 -2.53 -18.59 2.79
N LEU A 214 -3.79 -18.66 2.37
CA LEU A 214 -4.83 -19.34 3.14
C LEU A 214 -5.06 -20.78 2.70
N GLY A 215 -4.72 -21.15 1.46
CA GLY A 215 -5.09 -22.45 0.89
C GLY A 215 -6.62 -22.64 0.80
N SER A 216 -7.38 -21.55 0.68
CA SER A 216 -8.83 -21.58 0.81
C SER A 216 -9.51 -22.03 -0.48
N VAL A 217 -10.55 -22.87 -0.31
CA VAL A 217 -11.49 -23.30 -1.36
C VAL A 217 -12.85 -22.62 -1.23
N GLY A 218 -12.93 -21.59 -0.39
CA GLY A 218 -14.14 -20.87 -0.09
C GLY A 218 -14.56 -19.88 -1.17
N ARG A 219 -15.47 -18.97 -0.83
CA ARG A 219 -15.95 -17.96 -1.78
C ARG A 219 -14.85 -16.93 -2.04
N THR A 220 -14.61 -16.61 -3.30
CA THR A 220 -13.67 -15.56 -3.68
C THR A 220 -14.32 -14.59 -4.64
N GLY A 221 -13.86 -13.35 -4.66
CA GLY A 221 -14.31 -12.38 -5.63
C GLY A 221 -13.65 -11.02 -5.51
N HIS A 222 -14.12 -10.13 -6.36
CA HIS A 222 -13.67 -8.76 -6.43
C HIS A 222 -14.78 -7.92 -7.05
N ALA A 223 -15.20 -6.86 -6.37
CA ALA A 223 -16.08 -5.88 -6.97
C ALA A 223 -15.28 -4.89 -7.81
N ALA A 224 -15.79 -4.47 -8.97
CA ALA A 224 -15.25 -3.35 -9.72
C ALA A 224 -15.99 -2.06 -9.32
N GLY A 225 -15.31 -1.17 -8.60
CA GLY A 225 -15.94 0.03 -8.00
C GLY A 225 -15.09 1.30 -8.09
N ALA A 226 -14.14 1.36 -9.02
CA ALA A 226 -13.17 2.45 -9.15
C ALA A 226 -12.52 2.80 -7.78
N CYS A 227 -12.49 4.06 -7.37
CA CYS A 227 -11.89 4.48 -6.10
C CYS A 227 -12.64 3.99 -4.85
N ALA A 228 -13.88 3.51 -4.98
CA ALA A 228 -14.71 3.05 -3.85
C ALA A 228 -14.62 1.53 -3.61
N ILE A 229 -13.73 0.84 -4.31
CA ILE A 229 -13.67 -0.62 -4.43
C ILE A 229 -13.60 -1.37 -3.10
N PHE A 230 -12.85 -0.85 -2.12
CA PHE A 230 -12.78 -1.43 -0.78
C PHE A 230 -14.16 -1.51 -0.12
N LEU A 231 -14.99 -0.46 -0.25
CA LEU A 231 -16.33 -0.44 0.36
C LEU A 231 -17.28 -1.42 -0.34
N PHE A 232 -17.13 -1.62 -1.65
CA PHE A 232 -17.88 -2.66 -2.35
C PHE A 232 -17.46 -4.07 -1.92
N ASN A 233 -16.16 -4.34 -1.77
CA ASN A 233 -15.68 -5.61 -1.22
C ASN A 233 -16.16 -5.81 0.23
N LEU A 234 -16.18 -4.75 1.04
CA LEU A 234 -16.69 -4.78 2.41
C LEU A 234 -18.19 -5.05 2.46
N GLN A 235 -18.97 -4.47 1.54
CA GLN A 235 -20.39 -4.77 1.40
C GLN A 235 -20.61 -6.25 1.10
N LEU A 236 -19.89 -6.81 0.12
CA LEU A 236 -19.96 -8.24 -0.21
C LEU A 236 -19.61 -9.11 1.00
N GLY A 237 -18.53 -8.79 1.70
CA GLY A 237 -18.09 -9.53 2.89
C GLY A 237 -19.09 -9.47 4.05
N LYS A 238 -19.65 -8.29 4.29
CA LYS A 238 -20.70 -8.06 5.29
C LYS A 238 -21.95 -8.90 4.99
N GLU A 239 -22.44 -8.86 3.74
CA GLU A 239 -23.66 -9.55 3.34
C GLU A 239 -23.55 -11.07 3.50
N ILE A 240 -22.40 -11.68 3.18
CA ILE A 240 -22.24 -13.13 3.30
C ILE A 240 -22.12 -13.60 4.76
N ILE A 241 -21.64 -12.75 5.68
CA ILE A 241 -21.68 -13.01 7.13
C ILE A 241 -23.11 -12.90 7.64
N GLU A 242 -23.83 -11.82 7.31
CA GLU A 242 -25.21 -11.60 7.75
C GLU A 242 -26.17 -12.69 7.25
N ASN A 243 -25.89 -13.25 6.07
CA ASN A 243 -26.63 -14.37 5.48
C ASN A 243 -26.18 -15.75 6.01
N GLY A 244 -25.14 -15.80 6.86
CA GLY A 244 -24.63 -17.01 7.47
C GLY A 244 -23.91 -17.96 6.50
N THR A 245 -23.55 -17.51 5.30
CA THR A 245 -22.83 -18.38 4.36
C THR A 245 -21.35 -18.51 4.71
N SER A 246 -20.73 -17.43 5.19
CA SER A 246 -19.33 -17.45 5.62
C SER A 246 -19.23 -16.94 7.05
N ARG A 247 -18.25 -17.48 7.77
CA ARG A 247 -17.97 -17.14 9.17
C ARG A 247 -16.68 -16.33 9.31
N VAL A 248 -15.79 -16.45 8.34
CA VAL A 248 -14.52 -15.73 8.28
C VAL A 248 -14.40 -15.14 6.88
N VAL A 249 -14.21 -13.82 6.82
CA VAL A 249 -14.11 -13.11 5.54
C VAL A 249 -12.92 -12.17 5.60
N ILE A 250 -12.05 -12.28 4.60
CA ILE A 250 -10.97 -11.36 4.33
C ILE A 250 -11.50 -10.33 3.33
N VAL A 251 -11.41 -9.05 3.68
CA VAL A 251 -11.85 -7.95 2.81
C VAL A 251 -10.68 -7.00 2.65
N GLY A 252 -10.32 -6.70 1.41
CA GLY A 252 -9.22 -5.78 1.17
C GLY A 252 -9.20 -5.18 -0.22
N SER A 253 -8.10 -4.49 -0.49
CA SER A 253 -7.74 -3.98 -1.81
C SER A 253 -6.23 -3.75 -1.86
N ALA A 254 -5.63 -3.94 -3.03
CA ALA A 254 -4.21 -3.68 -3.24
C ALA A 254 -4.00 -2.99 -4.59
N GLU A 255 -3.42 -1.80 -4.55
CA GLU A 255 -3.21 -0.95 -5.72
C GLU A 255 -1.79 -0.38 -5.69
N ALA A 256 -1.09 -0.45 -6.83
CA ALA A 256 0.22 0.15 -7.03
C ALA A 256 0.17 1.04 -8.29
N PRO A 257 -0.54 2.18 -8.26
CA PRO A 257 -0.89 2.94 -9.45
C PRO A 257 0.20 3.94 -9.88
N ILE A 258 1.38 3.88 -9.27
CA ILE A 258 2.48 4.80 -9.56
C ILE A 258 3.26 4.26 -10.75
N THR A 259 2.65 4.37 -11.93
CA THR A 259 3.27 4.06 -13.23
C THR A 259 3.05 5.20 -14.21
N PRO A 260 3.92 5.38 -15.22
CA PRO A 260 3.78 6.45 -16.21
C PRO A 260 2.42 6.49 -16.91
N GLU A 261 1.87 5.33 -17.27
CA GLU A 261 0.63 5.21 -18.02
C GLU A 261 -0.59 5.66 -17.20
N ILE A 262 -0.61 5.30 -15.90
CA ILE A 262 -1.69 5.72 -15.01
C ILE A 262 -1.56 7.22 -14.71
N TYR A 263 -0.34 7.70 -14.44
CA TYR A 263 -0.09 9.12 -14.23
C TYR A 263 -0.55 9.96 -15.44
N ASP A 264 -0.20 9.54 -16.66
CA ASP A 264 -0.61 10.21 -17.89
C ASP A 264 -2.14 10.21 -18.05
N GLY A 265 -2.79 9.07 -17.79
CA GLY A 265 -4.25 8.95 -17.85
C GLY A 265 -4.98 9.92 -16.91
N PHE A 266 -4.50 10.08 -15.67
CA PHE A 266 -5.07 11.06 -14.74
C PHE A 266 -4.67 12.50 -15.07
N PHE A 267 -3.47 12.71 -15.60
CA PHE A 267 -3.01 14.03 -16.04
C PHE A 267 -3.84 14.56 -17.22
N ALA A 268 -4.15 13.70 -18.20
CA ALA A 268 -5.00 14.02 -19.36
C ALA A 268 -6.40 14.53 -18.94
N ASN A 269 -6.93 13.99 -17.84
CA ASN A 269 -8.21 14.43 -17.28
C ASN A 269 -8.08 15.58 -16.26
N SER A 270 -6.92 16.22 -16.17
CA SER A 270 -6.62 17.29 -15.21
C SER A 270 -6.86 16.91 -13.74
N GLY A 271 -6.82 15.61 -13.44
CA GLY A 271 -7.14 15.07 -12.12
C GLY A 271 -6.00 15.17 -11.12
N LEU A 272 -4.75 15.25 -11.57
CA LEU A 272 -3.57 15.30 -10.71
C LEU A 272 -3.20 16.71 -10.25
N SER A 273 -2.63 16.80 -9.05
CA SER A 273 -1.87 17.95 -8.57
C SER A 273 -0.49 18.00 -9.24
N ASP A 274 -0.42 18.57 -10.46
CA ASP A 274 0.83 18.76 -11.20
C ASP A 274 1.72 19.91 -10.66
N ASP A 275 2.99 19.90 -11.04
CA ASP A 275 4.02 20.81 -10.54
C ASP A 275 3.73 22.28 -10.89
N LYS A 276 3.21 22.55 -12.08
CA LYS A 276 2.89 23.91 -12.52
C LYS A 276 1.74 24.47 -11.68
N ARG A 277 0.68 23.68 -11.48
CA ARG A 277 -0.43 24.05 -10.61
C ARG A 277 0.00 24.21 -9.16
N MET A 278 0.90 23.36 -8.65
CA MET A 278 1.44 23.47 -7.29
C MET A 278 2.14 24.81 -7.07
N VAL A 279 3.03 25.21 -7.97
CA VAL A 279 3.75 26.50 -7.89
C VAL A 279 2.79 27.69 -8.02
N SER A 280 1.77 27.58 -8.88
CA SER A 280 0.74 28.62 -9.02
C SER A 280 -0.04 28.82 -7.72
N LEU A 281 -0.52 27.73 -7.10
CA LEU A 281 -1.22 27.76 -5.82
C LEU A 281 -0.32 28.29 -4.69
N GLN A 282 0.95 27.89 -4.63
CA GLN A 282 1.92 28.42 -3.67
C GLN A 282 2.07 29.94 -3.77
N SER A 283 2.12 30.46 -4.99
CA SER A 283 2.23 31.90 -5.26
C SER A 283 0.97 32.65 -4.80
N GLN A 284 -0.22 32.11 -5.09
CA GLN A 284 -1.50 32.66 -4.63
C GLN A 284 -1.58 32.70 -3.09
N LEU A 285 -1.07 31.66 -2.44
CA LEU A 285 -0.98 31.56 -0.98
C LEU A 285 0.20 32.34 -0.37
N LYS A 286 0.87 33.21 -1.14
CA LYS A 286 2.00 34.06 -0.72
C LYS A 286 3.14 33.26 -0.09
N LYS A 287 3.40 32.04 -0.55
CA LYS A 287 4.55 31.23 -0.14
C LYS A 287 5.81 31.67 -0.90
N LYS A 288 6.96 31.62 -0.23
CA LYS A 288 8.27 32.03 -0.80
C LYS A 288 8.89 30.98 -1.73
N GLU A 289 8.46 29.72 -1.62
CA GLU A 289 8.99 28.58 -2.37
C GLU A 289 8.60 28.66 -3.85
N LYS A 290 9.61 28.70 -4.74
CA LYS A 290 9.42 28.70 -6.20
C LYS A 290 9.33 27.30 -6.80
N GLU A 291 9.84 26.30 -6.08
CA GLU A 291 9.75 24.89 -6.45
C GLU A 291 8.46 24.26 -5.91
N PRO A 292 7.90 23.23 -6.58
CA PRO A 292 6.73 22.53 -6.10
C PRO A 292 7.00 21.86 -4.74
N ASN A 293 6.09 22.07 -3.78
CA ASN A 293 6.14 21.44 -2.47
C ASN A 293 5.23 20.19 -2.45
N GLN A 294 5.80 19.04 -2.84
CA GLN A 294 5.06 17.79 -3.00
C GLN A 294 4.43 17.31 -1.68
N ARG A 295 5.02 17.64 -0.52
CA ARG A 295 4.44 17.29 0.79
C ARG A 295 3.09 17.93 1.05
N LYS A 296 2.77 19.01 0.34
CA LYS A 296 1.50 19.74 0.43
C LYS A 296 0.72 19.66 -0.87
N ALA A 297 0.96 18.65 -1.71
CA ALA A 297 0.23 18.45 -2.96
C ALA A 297 -1.23 18.02 -2.73
N CYS A 298 -1.49 17.19 -1.70
CA CYS A 298 -2.83 16.75 -1.34
C CYS A 298 -3.43 17.64 -0.24
N ARG A 299 -4.54 18.34 -0.53
CA ARG A 299 -5.18 19.30 0.38
C ARG A 299 -6.70 19.12 0.43
N PRO A 300 -7.21 18.03 1.05
CA PRO A 300 -8.65 17.83 1.19
C PRO A 300 -9.30 19.05 1.88
N PHE A 301 -10.43 19.51 1.33
CA PHE A 301 -11.24 20.64 1.85
C PHE A 301 -10.58 22.02 1.89
N GLY A 302 -9.31 22.16 1.53
CA GLY A 302 -8.63 23.45 1.38
C GLY A 302 -8.50 23.88 -0.09
N ASP A 303 -7.80 24.99 -0.32
CA ASP A 303 -7.40 25.38 -1.67
C ASP A 303 -6.50 24.28 -2.26
N ASN A 304 -6.98 23.64 -3.32
CA ASN A 304 -6.36 22.45 -3.91
C ASN A 304 -6.45 22.49 -5.44
N ILE A 305 -5.75 21.57 -6.09
CA ILE A 305 -5.48 21.58 -7.53
C ILE A 305 -5.55 20.19 -8.16
N GLY A 306 -6.20 19.25 -7.48
CA GLY A 306 -6.29 17.85 -7.88
C GLY A 306 -5.84 16.88 -6.79
N MET A 307 -5.95 15.60 -7.11
CA MET A 307 -5.54 14.49 -6.25
C MET A 307 -4.06 14.14 -6.45
N VAL A 308 -3.56 13.28 -5.56
CA VAL A 308 -2.23 12.69 -5.67
C VAL A 308 -2.40 11.18 -5.68
N LEU A 309 -1.76 10.50 -6.63
CA LEU A 309 -1.76 9.04 -6.66
C LEU A 309 -0.92 8.48 -5.52
N GLY A 310 -1.33 7.34 -5.00
CA GLY A 310 -0.61 6.63 -3.95
C GLY A 310 -0.84 5.14 -4.06
N GLU A 311 0.08 4.38 -3.49
CA GLU A 311 0.02 2.93 -3.45
C GLU A 311 -0.33 2.43 -2.06
N SER A 312 -1.15 1.38 -1.99
CA SER A 312 -1.52 0.74 -0.73
C SER A 312 -2.04 -0.67 -0.92
N ALA A 313 -1.83 -1.53 0.08
CA ALA A 313 -2.58 -2.76 0.25
C ALA A 313 -3.10 -2.84 1.69
N GLN A 314 -4.40 -3.11 1.87
CA GLN A 314 -5.09 -3.11 3.16
C GLN A 314 -6.07 -4.28 3.23
N PHE A 315 -6.14 -4.95 4.39
CA PHE A 315 -6.99 -6.11 4.66
C PHE A 315 -7.52 -6.12 6.09
#